data_AF-A0A9X2KZS0-F1
#
_entry.id   AF-A0A9X2KZS0-F1
#
_cell.length_a   1.000
_cell.length_b   1.000
_cell.length_c   1.000
_cell.angle_alpha   90.00
_cell.angle_beta   90.00
_cell.angle_gamma   90.00
#
_symmetry.space_group_name_H-M   'P 1'
#
loop_
_entity.id
_entity.type
_entity.pdbx_description
1 polymer ?
#
loop_
_entity_poly.entity_id
_entity_poly.type
_entity_poly.pdbx_seq_one_letter_code
_entity_poly.pdbx_strand_id
1 'polypeptide(L)' 'METITAIKPGPKPRKPDGTPDRRRRVTPDNKPKHPKLKPDRHKPGD' A
#
# COMPACT_ATOMS: atom_id res chain seq x y z
N MET A 1 26.29 -1.31 1.19
CA MET A 1 24.94 -0.73 1.20
C MET A 1 24.00 -1.80 0.64
N GLU A 2 23.42 -2.62 1.52
CA GLU A 2 22.44 -3.62 1.07
C GLU A 2 21.16 -2.89 0.69
N THR A 3 20.75 -3.02 -0.58
CA THR A 3 19.50 -2.44 -1.06
C THR A 3 18.33 -3.16 -0.40
N ILE A 4 17.60 -2.47 0.49
CA ILE A 4 16.36 -2.98 1.08
C ILE A 4 15.37 -3.23 -0.06
N THR A 5 15.23 -4.49 -0.49
CA THR A 5 14.23 -4.90 -1.47
C THR A 5 12.90 -4.95 -0.74
N ALA A 6 12.04 -3.95 -0.94
CA ALA A 6 10.70 -3.96 -0.39
C ALA A 6 9.99 -5.25 -0.82
N ILE A 7 9.64 -6.11 0.15
CA ILE A 7 8.85 -7.32 -0.09
C ILE A 7 7.60 -6.87 -0.84
N LYS A 8 7.47 -7.29 -2.10
CA LYS A 8 6.32 -6.89 -2.90
C LYS A 8 5.07 -7.37 -2.18
N PRO A 9 4.09 -6.49 -1.90
CA PRO A 9 2.86 -6.90 -1.25
C PRO A 9 2.23 -8.02 -2.08
N GLY A 10 1.83 -9.09 -1.38
CA GLY A 10 1.22 -10.26 -2.02
C GLY A 10 -0.05 -9.88 -2.81
N PRO A 11 -0.61 -10.84 -3.56
CA PRO A 11 -1.81 -10.60 -4.35
C PRO A 11 -2.92 -10.00 -3.47
N LYS A 12 -3.46 -8.85 -3.87
CA LYS A 12 -4.56 -8.21 -3.13
C LYS A 12 -5.73 -9.21 -3.00
N PRO A 13 -6.31 -9.37 -1.80
CA PRO A 13 -7.36 -10.35 -1.52
C PRO A 13 -8.51 -10.35 -2.54
N ARG A 14 -9.04 -11.55 -2.79
CA ARG A 14 -10.27 -11.79 -3.55
C ARG A 14 -11.35 -12.27 -2.57
N LYS A 15 -12.60 -12.11 -2.99
CA LYS A 15 -13.74 -12.74 -2.33
C LYS A 15 -13.76 -14.26 -2.59
N PRO A 16 -14.61 -15.03 -1.87
CA PRO A 16 -14.77 -16.46 -2.12
C PRO A 16 -15.21 -16.79 -3.55
N ASP A 17 -15.95 -15.88 -4.18
CA ASP A 17 -16.39 -15.94 -5.59
C ASP A 17 -15.29 -15.63 -6.63
N GLY A 18 -14.05 -15.38 -6.18
CA GLY A 18 -12.91 -15.02 -7.03
C GLY A 18 -12.91 -13.57 -7.52
N THR A 19 -13.96 -12.79 -7.25
CA THR A 19 -14.01 -11.38 -7.65
C THR A 19 -13.09 -10.51 -6.77
N PRO A 20 -12.59 -9.37 -7.28
CA PRO A 20 -11.79 -8.46 -6.48
C PRO A 20 -12.56 -7.94 -5.26
N ASP A 21 -11.98 -8.05 -4.07
CA ASP A 21 -12.55 -7.44 -2.88
C ASP A 21 -12.33 -5.92 -2.91
N ARG A 22 -13.38 -5.20 -3.31
CA ARG A 22 -13.38 -3.72 -3.43
C ARG A 22 -13.28 -3.02 -2.08
N ARG A 23 -13.64 -3.67 -0.96
CA ARG A 23 -13.57 -3.05 0.38
C ARG A 23 -12.14 -2.79 0.81
N ARG A 24 -11.18 -3.58 0.32
CA ARG A 24 -9.76 -3.52 0.71
C ARG A 24 -8.86 -2.91 -0.36
N ARG A 25 -9.43 -2.42 -1.46
CA ARG A 25 -8.67 -1.86 -2.59
C ARG A 25 -8.79 -0.34 -2.64
N VAL A 26 -7.66 0.33 -2.44
CA VAL A 26 -7.48 1.69 -2.96
C VAL A 26 -7.19 1.57 -4.47
N THR A 27 -8.18 1.91 -5.29
CA THR A 27 -8.05 2.03 -6.75
C THR A 27 -7.53 3.43 -7.12
N PRO A 28 -6.94 3.62 -8.32
CA PRO A 28 -6.51 4.94 -8.79
C PRO A 28 -7.62 6.00 -8.70
N ASP A 29 -8.85 5.65 -9.09
CA ASP A 29 -10.00 6.59 -9.05
C ASP A 29 -10.43 6.96 -7.62
N ASN A 30 -10.28 6.03 -6.67
CA ASN A 30 -10.65 6.28 -5.27
C ASN A 30 -9.47 6.89 -4.47
N LYS A 31 -8.24 6.82 -5.00
CA LYS A 31 -7.01 7.34 -4.37
C LYS A 31 -7.10 8.80 -3.91
N PRO A 32 -7.74 9.74 -4.63
CA PRO A 32 -7.85 11.13 -4.19
C PRO A 32 -8.64 11.31 -2.89
N LYS A 33 -9.51 10.35 -2.54
CA LYS A 33 -10.27 10.39 -1.27
C LYS A 33 -9.43 9.98 -0.06
N HIS A 34 -8.25 9.40 -0.27
CA HIS A 34 -7.36 8.93 0.79
C HIS A 34 -6.16 9.88 0.89
N PRO A 35 -6.07 10.73 1.94
CA PRO A 35 -4.96 11.64 2.09
C PRO A 35 -3.65 10.86 2.21
N LYS A 36 -2.58 11.40 1.62
CA LYS A 36 -1.23 10.86 1.86
C LYS A 36 -0.84 11.19 3.29
N LEU A 37 -0.32 10.20 4.00
CA LEU A 37 0.35 10.43 5.28
C LEU A 37 1.50 11.42 5.07
N LYS A 38 1.74 12.29 6.06
CA LYS A 38 2.92 13.17 6.04
C LYS A 38 4.16 12.27 5.97
N PRO A 39 5.17 12.63 5.16
CA PRO A 39 6.43 11.92 5.18
C PRO A 39 7.01 12.02 6.60
N ASP A 40 7.37 10.88 7.17
CA ASP A 40 8.13 10.89 8.41
C ASP A 40 9.53 11.43 8.13
N ARG A 41 10.02 12.32 8.99
CA ARG A 41 11.36 12.90 8.88
C ARG A 41 12.21 12.29 9.99
N HIS A 42 12.78 11.12 9.74
CA HIS A 42 13.80 10.57 10.64
C HIS A 42 15.06 11.42 10.57
N LYS A 43 15.67 11.69 11.73
CA LYS A 43 17.00 12.28 11.78
C LYS A 43 18.01 11.19 11.41
N PRO A 44 19.06 11.50 10.62
CA PRO A 44 20.15 10.55 10.42
C PRO A 44 20.78 10.18 11.77
N GLY A 45 20.71 8.89 12.15
CA GLY A 45 21.31 8.37 13.38
C GLY A 45 20.38 8.12 14.57
N ASP A 46 19.05 8.27 14.40
CA ASP A 46 18.04 7.67 15.30
C ASP A 46 17.85 6.16 14.99
#